data_AF-A0A1Z1WA48-F1
#
_entry.id   AF-A0A1Z1WA48-F1
#
_cell.length_a   1.000
_cell.length_b   1.000
_cell.length_c   1.000
_cell.angle_alpha   90.00
_cell.angle_beta   90.00
_cell.angle_gamma   90.00
#
_symmetry.space_group_name_H-M   'P 1'
#
loop_
_entity.id
_entity.type
_entity.pdbx_description
1 polymer ?
#
loop_
_entity_poly.entity_id
_entity_poly.type
_entity_poly.pdbx_seq_one_letter_code
_entity_poly.pdbx_strand_id
1 'polypeptide(L)'
;MSGPARLPTVHFARTAPGMESGAGRQTLTALDPHDRPIGRLDFQICHTCRRGLIRNIAVAVHWQDQGIAREALHHALAQELRAHYAWSTTRQTSDGRHFFTAMEEETDVAFPANATKCPHIHTS
;
A
#
# COMPACT_ATOMS: atom_id res chain seq x y z
N MET A 1 1.84 26.44 -24.91
CA MET A 1 0.94 25.91 -23.87
C MET A 1 1.07 24.40 -23.89
N SER A 2 1.86 23.82 -23.00
CA SER A 2 1.99 22.37 -22.89
C SER A 2 0.69 21.83 -22.30
N GLY A 3 -0.05 21.01 -23.06
CA GLY A 3 -1.19 20.28 -22.52
C GLY A 3 -0.75 19.41 -21.33
N PRO A 4 -1.65 19.06 -20.40
CA PRO A 4 -1.27 18.23 -19.26
C PRO A 4 -0.64 16.95 -19.82
N ALA A 5 0.60 16.68 -19.40
CA ALA A 5 1.27 15.43 -19.71
C ALA A 5 0.28 14.33 -19.35
N ARG A 6 -0.13 13.52 -20.34
CA ARG A 6 -0.93 12.33 -20.05
C ARG A 6 -0.16 11.58 -18.98
N LEU A 7 -0.77 11.41 -17.80
CA LEU A 7 -0.20 10.54 -16.80
C LEU A 7 0.10 9.23 -17.52
N PRO A 8 1.34 8.72 -17.43
CA PRO A 8 1.63 7.40 -17.94
C PRO A 8 0.57 6.46 -17.37
N THR A 9 -0.07 5.67 -18.23
CA THR A 9 -1.13 4.77 -17.81
C THR A 9 -0.50 3.70 -16.91
N VAL A 10 -0.54 3.93 -15.60
CA VAL A 10 -0.05 2.99 -14.60
C VAL A 10 -1.17 2.01 -14.31
N HIS A 11 -0.85 0.73 -14.34
CA HIS A 11 -1.78 -0.35 -14.00
C HIS A 11 -1.35 -1.02 -12.70
N PHE A 12 -2.31 -1.41 -11.87
CA PHE A 12 -2.05 -2.11 -10.62
C PHE A 12 -2.46 -3.56 -10.71
N ALA A 13 -1.49 -4.47 -10.63
CA ALA A 13 -1.73 -5.90 -10.57
C ALA A 13 -1.64 -6.39 -9.11
N ARG A 14 -2.69 -7.04 -8.62
CA ARG A 14 -2.71 -7.65 -7.29
C ARG A 14 -2.34 -9.12 -7.37
N THR A 15 -1.38 -9.54 -6.58
CA THR A 15 -1.07 -10.95 -6.35
C THR A 15 -1.22 -11.28 -4.87
N ALA A 16 -1.95 -12.36 -4.58
CA ALA A 16 -2.07 -12.95 -3.26
C ALA A 16 -1.64 -14.42 -3.39
N PRO A 17 -0.55 -14.89 -2.75
CA PRO A 17 -0.36 -16.31 -2.48
C PRO A 17 -1.66 -16.93 -1.94
N GLY A 18 -1.89 -18.19 -2.31
CA GLY A 18 -3.09 -18.94 -1.98
C GLY A 18 -3.53 -18.74 -0.53
N MET A 19 -4.85 -18.71 -0.33
CA MET A 19 -5.56 -18.36 0.91
C MET A 19 -5.41 -19.43 2.01
N GLU A 20 -4.23 -20.01 2.16
CA GLU A 20 -3.96 -21.13 3.09
C GLU A 20 -3.79 -20.63 4.54
N SER A 21 -3.68 -19.31 4.73
CA SER A 21 -3.74 -18.66 6.03
C SER A 21 -4.45 -17.33 5.86
N GLY A 22 -5.52 -17.10 6.63
CA GLY A 22 -6.44 -15.94 6.49
C GLY A 22 -5.84 -14.53 6.70
N ALA A 23 -4.51 -14.42 6.66
CA ALA A 23 -3.73 -13.19 6.67
C ALA A 23 -2.47 -13.25 5.77
N GLY A 24 -2.59 -13.98 4.64
CA GLY A 24 -1.53 -14.09 3.63
C GLY A 24 -1.04 -12.74 3.13
N ARG A 25 0.26 -12.68 2.79
CA ARG A 25 0.88 -11.49 2.19
C ARG A 25 0.26 -11.21 0.84
N GLN A 26 0.03 -9.95 0.54
CA GLN A 26 -0.52 -9.47 -0.71
C GLN A 26 0.43 -8.44 -1.28
N THR A 27 0.56 -8.45 -2.61
CA THR A 27 1.41 -7.53 -3.34
C THR A 27 0.56 -6.81 -4.38
N LEU A 28 0.59 -5.47 -4.37
CA LEU A 28 0.14 -4.64 -5.47
C LEU A 28 1.38 -4.16 -6.23
N THR A 29 1.50 -4.55 -7.48
CA THR A 29 2.58 -4.11 -8.37
C THR A 29 2.06 -3.02 -9.29
N ALA A 30 2.70 -1.86 -9.26
CA ALA A 30 2.48 -0.81 -10.25
C ALA A 30 3.28 -1.15 -11.51
N LEU A 31 2.61 -1.16 -12.65
CA LEU A 31 3.16 -1.49 -13.97
C LEU A 31 3.08 -0.27 -14.87
N ASP A 32 4.12 -0.05 -15.68
CA ASP A 32 4.08 0.93 -16.76
C ASP A 32 3.23 0.43 -17.94
N PRO A 33 3.02 1.24 -19.00
CA PRO A 33 2.27 0.83 -20.19
C PRO A 33 2.86 -0.35 -20.97
N HIS A 34 4.06 -0.80 -20.62
CA HIS A 34 4.77 -1.95 -21.21
C HIS A 34 4.85 -3.13 -20.23
N ASP A 35 3.99 -3.16 -19.21
CA ASP A 35 3.92 -4.20 -18.19
C ASP A 35 5.22 -4.36 -17.38
N ARG A 36 6.05 -3.32 -17.29
CA ARG A 36 7.27 -3.34 -16.47
C ARG A 36 6.96 -2.87 -15.06
N PRO A 37 7.45 -3.57 -14.01
CA PRO A 37 7.23 -3.16 -12.63
C PRO A 37 7.98 -1.86 -12.32
N ILE A 38 7.24 -0.83 -11.92
CA ILE A 38 7.76 0.49 -11.55
C ILE A 38 7.53 0.83 -10.08
N GLY A 39 6.71 0.03 -9.39
CA GLY A 39 6.47 0.18 -7.96
C GLY A 39 5.82 -1.05 -7.36
N ARG A 40 5.84 -1.13 -6.04
CA ARG A 40 5.33 -2.26 -5.28
C ARG A 40 4.82 -1.82 -3.91
N LEU A 41 3.65 -2.32 -3.54
CA LEU A 41 3.08 -2.23 -2.19
C LEU A 41 2.84 -3.64 -1.66
N ASP A 42 3.51 -4.00 -0.57
CA ASP A 42 3.26 -5.24 0.16
C ASP A 42 2.43 -4.97 1.40
N PHE A 43 1.38 -5.76 1.59
CA PHE A 43 0.53 -5.65 2.76
C PHE A 43 -0.07 -6.99 3.17
N GLN A 44 -0.64 -7.03 4.37
CA GLN A 44 -1.39 -8.17 4.90
C GLN A 44 -2.70 -7.67 5.48
N ILE A 45 -3.75 -8.48 5.35
CA ILE A 45 -5.05 -8.20 5.95
C ILE A 45 -5.47 -9.43 6.73
N CYS A 46 -5.72 -9.26 8.03
CA CYS A 46 -6.40 -10.27 8.83
C CYS A 46 -7.88 -9.90 8.91
N HIS A 47 -8.73 -10.65 8.21
CA HIS A 47 -10.18 -10.44 8.25
C HIS A 47 -10.76 -10.77 9.62
N THR A 48 -10.23 -11.78 10.32
CA THR A 48 -10.67 -12.17 11.68
C THR A 48 -10.49 -11.06 12.70
N CYS A 49 -9.33 -10.40 12.69
CA CYS A 49 -9.02 -9.31 13.64
C CYS A 49 -9.35 -7.93 13.09
N ARG A 50 -9.80 -7.83 11.84
CA ARG A 50 -9.98 -6.59 11.08
C ARG A 50 -8.77 -5.65 11.16
N ARG A 51 -7.59 -6.19 10.84
CA ARG A 51 -6.32 -5.45 10.88
C ARG A 51 -5.61 -5.51 9.55
N GLY A 52 -5.07 -4.37 9.12
CA GLY A 52 -4.20 -4.24 7.96
C GLY A 52 -2.77 -3.89 8.40
N LEU A 53 -1.78 -4.47 7.72
CA LEU A 53 -0.36 -4.14 7.91
C LEU A 53 0.28 -3.85 6.56
N ILE A 54 0.74 -2.62 6.36
CA ILE A 54 1.60 -2.25 5.25
C ILE A 54 3.04 -2.62 5.61
N ARG A 55 3.67 -3.46 4.77
CA ARG A 55 5.02 -3.98 5.03
C ARG A 55 6.11 -3.22 4.30
N ASN A 56 5.81 -2.82 3.08
CA ASN A 56 6.76 -2.18 2.19
C ASN A 56 5.99 -1.38 1.15
N ILE A 57 6.47 -0.18 0.86
CA ILE A 57 6.05 0.61 -0.28
C ILE A 57 7.29 1.18 -0.96
N ALA A 58 7.43 0.92 -2.25
CA ALA A 58 8.58 1.36 -3.02
C ALA A 58 8.15 1.72 -4.44
N VAL A 59 8.69 2.82 -4.95
CA VAL A 59 8.53 3.27 -6.34
C VAL A 59 9.92 3.55 -6.89
N ALA A 60 10.19 3.08 -8.10
CA ALA A 60 11.45 3.32 -8.78
C ALA A 60 11.72 4.83 -8.87
N VAL A 61 12.97 5.26 -8.62
CA VAL A 61 13.32 6.68 -8.44
C VAL A 61 12.81 7.59 -9.56
N HIS A 62 12.93 7.14 -10.81
CA HIS A 62 12.48 7.90 -11.99
C HIS A 62 10.95 7.98 -12.16
N TRP A 63 10.21 7.28 -11.30
CA TRP A 63 8.75 7.26 -11.22
C TRP A 63 8.20 7.86 -9.91
N GLN A 64 9.08 8.34 -9.02
CA GLN A 64 8.66 9.02 -7.79
C GLN A 64 7.99 10.37 -8.11
N ASP A 65 7.29 10.92 -7.13
CA ASP A 65 6.53 12.18 -7.21
C ASP A 65 5.38 12.23 -8.24
N GLN A 66 5.01 11.07 -8.81
CA GLN A 66 3.89 10.94 -9.75
C GLN A 66 2.60 10.39 -9.09
N GLY A 67 2.56 10.32 -7.77
CA GLY A 67 1.37 9.81 -7.04
C GLY A 67 1.19 8.30 -7.03
N ILE A 68 2.11 7.52 -7.61
CA ILE A 68 2.00 6.04 -7.72
C ILE A 68 1.86 5.37 -6.34
N ALA A 69 2.67 5.79 -5.37
CA ALA A 69 2.60 5.25 -4.00
C ALA A 69 1.24 5.54 -3.34
N ARG A 70 0.71 6.74 -3.56
CA ARG A 70 -0.61 7.16 -3.08
C ARG A 70 -1.72 6.32 -3.71
N GLU A 71 -1.70 6.15 -5.02
CA GLU A 71 -2.69 5.33 -5.74
C GLU A 71 -2.63 3.85 -5.31
N ALA A 72 -1.42 3.29 -5.17
CA ALA A 72 -1.24 1.93 -4.65
C ALA A 72 -1.90 1.77 -3.27
N LEU A 73 -1.71 2.75 -2.38
CA LEU A 73 -2.29 2.71 -1.05
C LEU A 73 -3.82 2.81 -1.09
N HIS A 74 -4.40 3.67 -1.93
CA HIS A 74 -5.87 3.70 -2.13
C HIS A 74 -6.42 2.36 -2.62
N HIS A 75 -5.72 1.68 -3.52
CA HIS A 75 -6.11 0.34 -3.97
C HIS A 75 -6.06 -0.70 -2.83
N ALA A 76 -5.08 -0.61 -1.93
CA ALA A 76 -5.03 -1.47 -0.74
C ALA A 76 -6.13 -1.12 0.28
N LEU A 77 -6.47 0.16 0.40
CA LEU A 77 -7.50 0.71 1.29
C LEU A 77 -8.87 0.77 0.61
N ALA A 78 -9.25 -0.24 -0.18
CA ALA A 78 -10.60 -0.31 -0.77
C ALA A 78 -11.67 0.15 0.25
N GLN A 79 -12.66 0.93 -0.17
CA GLN A 79 -13.52 1.73 0.72
C GLN A 79 -14.05 0.97 1.95
N GLU A 80 -14.45 -0.29 1.78
CA GLU A 80 -14.88 -1.18 2.87
C GLU A 80 -13.77 -1.45 3.90
N LEU A 81 -12.55 -1.72 3.44
CA LEU A 81 -11.41 -1.96 4.31
C LEU A 81 -10.99 -0.69 5.07
N ARG A 82 -11.07 0.47 4.41
CA ARG A 82 -10.79 1.77 5.04
C ARG A 82 -11.68 2.02 6.26
N ALA A 83 -12.97 1.72 6.16
CA ALA A 83 -13.94 2.00 7.23
C ALA A 83 -13.94 0.97 8.37
N HIS A 84 -13.43 -0.25 8.13
CA HIS A 84 -13.62 -1.36 9.07
C HIS A 84 -12.34 -1.98 9.62
N TYR A 85 -11.16 -1.56 9.13
CA TYR A 85 -9.90 -2.17 9.50
C TYR A 85 -8.97 -1.15 10.15
N ALA A 86 -8.33 -1.57 11.25
CA ALA A 86 -7.24 -0.81 11.83
C ALA A 86 -5.95 -1.08 11.03
N TRP A 87 -5.39 -0.03 10.43
CA TRP A 87 -4.16 -0.12 9.65
C TRP A 87 -2.93 0.24 10.46
N SER A 88 -1.79 -0.22 9.98
CA SER A 88 -0.49 -0.01 10.58
C SER A 88 0.61 -0.24 9.57
N THR A 89 1.82 0.17 9.91
CA THR A 89 3.00 -0.12 9.09
C THR A 89 4.05 -0.86 9.89
N THR A 90 4.98 -1.50 9.20
CA THR A 90 6.30 -1.84 9.76
C THR A 90 7.11 -0.56 10.02
N ARG A 91 8.37 -0.70 10.50
CA ARG A 91 9.26 0.45 10.73
C ARG A 91 9.36 1.32 9.48
N GLN A 92 9.13 2.61 9.67
CA GLN A 92 9.15 3.61 8.60
C GLN A 92 10.50 4.32 8.53
N THR A 93 10.96 4.59 7.31
CA THR A 93 12.04 5.58 7.05
C THR A 93 11.53 7.01 7.33
N SER A 94 12.40 8.02 7.24
CA SER A 94 11.98 9.43 7.29
C SER A 94 10.93 9.73 6.22
N ASP A 95 11.21 9.33 5.00
CA ASP A 95 10.36 9.61 3.84
C ASP A 95 9.04 8.86 3.96
N GLY A 96 9.09 7.62 4.48
CA GLY A 96 7.91 6.85 4.81
C GLY A 96 7.01 7.56 5.84
N ARG A 97 7.59 8.17 6.90
CA ARG A 97 6.79 8.93 7.88
C ARG A 97 6.06 10.10 7.21
N HIS A 98 6.76 10.91 6.42
CA HIS A 98 6.14 12.04 5.72
C HIS A 98 5.03 11.58 4.78
N PHE A 99 5.26 10.51 4.03
CA PHE A 99 4.25 9.92 3.16
C PHE A 99 3.01 9.46 3.95
N PHE A 100 3.20 8.69 5.03
CA PHE A 100 2.06 8.17 5.80
C PHE A 100 1.30 9.26 6.57
N THR A 101 1.97 10.33 7.02
CA THR A 101 1.29 11.51 7.57
C THR A 101 0.39 12.18 6.54
N ALA A 102 0.88 12.40 5.31
CA ALA A 102 0.06 12.95 4.24
C ALA A 102 -1.12 12.03 3.88
N MET A 103 -0.90 10.72 3.88
CA MET A 103 -1.97 9.75 3.62
C MET A 103 -2.99 9.68 4.77
N GLU A 104 -2.58 9.88 6.02
CA GLU A 104 -3.50 9.97 7.15
C GLU A 104 -4.41 11.20 7.03
N GLU A 105 -3.85 12.36 6.69
CA GLU A 105 -4.63 13.58 6.43
C GLU A 105 -5.64 13.39 5.28
N GLU A 106 -5.22 12.69 4.22
CA GLU A 106 -6.07 12.46 3.05
C GLU A 106 -7.14 11.37 3.27
N THR A 107 -6.78 10.31 3.99
CA THR A 107 -7.61 9.13 4.15
C THR A 107 -8.31 9.02 5.51
N ASP A 108 -8.03 9.91 6.45
CA ASP A 108 -8.53 9.82 7.82
C ASP A 108 -8.27 8.42 8.44
N VAL A 109 -7.20 7.75 7.99
CA VAL A 109 -6.74 6.45 8.49
C VAL A 109 -5.37 6.63 9.09
N ALA A 110 -5.25 6.28 10.37
CA ALA A 110 -3.97 6.30 11.06
C ALA A 110 -3.06 5.14 10.59
N PHE A 111 -1.77 5.43 10.44
CA PHE A 111 -0.73 4.46 10.05
C PHE A 111 0.40 4.35 11.08
N PRO A 112 0.11 3.93 12.32
CA PRO A 112 1.15 3.80 13.35
C PRO A 112 2.18 2.74 12.97
N ALA A 113 3.47 3.06 13.14
CA ALA A 113 4.60 2.19 12.80
C ALA A 113 4.83 1.02 13.80
N ASN A 114 4.10 1.01 14.92
CA ASN A 114 4.25 0.06 16.02
C ASN A 114 2.89 -0.48 16.49
N ALA A 115 2.03 -0.92 15.57
CA ALA A 115 0.74 -1.44 15.97
C ALA A 115 0.84 -2.75 16.74
N THR A 116 -0.17 -2.99 17.59
CA THR A 116 -0.34 -4.23 18.33
C THR A 116 -0.30 -5.41 17.36
N LYS A 117 0.61 -6.36 17.64
CA LYS A 117 0.79 -7.56 16.82
C LYS A 117 -0.54 -8.32 16.74
N CYS A 118 -0.96 -8.64 15.52
CA CYS A 118 -2.00 -9.63 15.28
C CYS A 118 -1.33 -11.00 15.18
N PRO A 119 -1.75 -12.02 15.95
CA PRO A 119 -1.12 -13.35 15.90
C PRO A 119 -1.24 -14.02 14.53
N HIS A 120 -2.20 -13.61 13.70
CA HIS A 120 -2.38 -14.11 12.35
C HIS A 120 -1.49 -13.39 11.32
N ILE A 121 -1.04 -12.16 11.61
CA ILE A 121 -0.16 -11.40 10.72
C ILE A 121 1.28 -11.68 11.11
N HIS A 122 1.93 -12.57 10.35
CA HIS A 122 3.32 -12.90 10.54
C HIS A 122 4.22 -11.86 9.85
N THR A 123 5.17 -11.32 10.60
CA THR A 123 6.12 -10.31 10.10
C THR A 123 7.46 -10.90 9.63
N SER A 124 7.58 -12.23 9.57
CA SER A 124 8.76 -12.96 9.08
C SER A 124 9.03 -12.71 7.60
#